data_AF-A0A2N0R2G0-F1
#
_entry.id   AF-A0A2N0R2G0-F1
#
_cell.length_a   1.000
_cell.length_b   1.000
_cell.length_c   1.000
_cell.angle_alpha   90.00
_cell.angle_beta   90.00
_cell.angle_gamma   90.00
#
_symmetry.space_group_name_H-M   'P 1'
#
loop_
_entity.id
_entity.type
_entity.pdbx_description
1 polymer ?
#
loop_
_entity_poly.entity_id
_entity_poly.type
_entity_poly.pdbx_seq_one_letter_code
_entity_poly.pdbx_strand_id
1 'polypeptide(L)'
;MDFVLDGLFIYKNGYDIKILFIPSLVIFAFASIFNLILAMSLIISENFKHDNFKEWLKKNSIVASIFTLFSATNVEVLNILSSKIGGFKMFSANFMDNTISIIFWSSIVNFVVKDIPQFGIQVYYITHVISYNVIPFLTLVTSSAMIVLNIIGKLYNIIIECQKRSSGNDDDYDDDDDKEAIEA
;
A
#
# COMPACT_ATOMS: atom_id res chain seq x y z
N MET A 1 4.68 -6.52 -9.14
CA MET A 1 5.08 -6.78 -10.54
C MET A 1 5.84 -5.59 -11.13
N ASP A 2 5.42 -4.34 -10.88
CA ASP A 2 6.15 -3.13 -11.32
C ASP A 2 7.62 -3.14 -10.87
N PHE A 3 7.93 -3.54 -9.64
CA PHE A 3 9.32 -3.65 -9.16
C PHE A 3 10.24 -4.51 -10.04
N VAL A 4 9.75 -5.66 -10.52
CA VAL A 4 10.55 -6.57 -11.35
C VAL A 4 10.67 -6.02 -12.78
N LEU A 5 9.60 -5.43 -13.30
CA LEU A 5 9.58 -4.85 -14.64
C LEU A 5 10.42 -3.57 -14.74
N ASP A 6 10.36 -2.72 -13.72
CA ASP A 6 11.21 -1.54 -13.54
C ASP A 6 12.68 -1.96 -13.41
N GLY A 7 12.98 -2.95 -12.56
CA GLY A 7 14.32 -3.50 -12.42
C GLY A 7 14.85 -4.12 -13.72
N LEU A 8 13.99 -4.80 -14.49
CA LEU A 8 14.36 -5.41 -15.77
C LEU A 8 14.56 -4.35 -16.87
N PHE A 9 13.71 -3.33 -16.92
CA PHE A 9 13.84 -2.18 -17.82
C PHE A 9 15.16 -1.45 -17.54
N ILE A 10 15.46 -1.22 -16.26
CA ILE A 10 16.73 -0.66 -15.80
C ILE A 10 17.89 -1.54 -16.30
N TYR A 11 17.93 -2.82 -15.94
CA TYR A 11 19.04 -3.70 -16.26
C TYR A 11 19.34 -3.79 -17.76
N LYS A 12 18.30 -3.82 -18.60
CA LYS A 12 18.45 -4.06 -20.04
C LYS A 12 18.60 -2.80 -20.89
N ASN A 13 17.98 -1.68 -20.51
CA ASN A 13 17.99 -0.44 -21.31
C ASN A 13 18.97 0.61 -20.78
N GLY A 14 19.65 0.36 -19.65
CA GLY A 14 20.64 1.29 -19.09
C GLY A 14 21.84 1.59 -20.00
N TYR A 15 22.08 0.77 -21.03
CA TYR A 15 23.16 0.98 -22.00
C TYR A 15 22.81 1.95 -23.14
N ASP A 16 21.54 2.02 -23.57
CA ASP A 16 21.16 2.74 -24.80
C ASP A 16 20.85 4.23 -24.57
N ILE A 17 20.28 4.60 -23.41
CA ILE A 17 19.98 6.01 -23.08
C ILE A 17 20.28 6.29 -21.60
N LYS A 18 21.58 6.50 -21.30
CA LYS A 18 22.07 6.76 -19.93
C LYS A 18 21.38 7.93 -19.23
N ILE A 19 20.90 8.91 -19.99
CA ILE A 19 20.32 10.14 -19.44
C ILE A 19 18.92 9.96 -18.83
N LEU A 20 18.14 8.96 -19.27
CA LEU A 20 16.83 8.61 -18.69
C LEU A 20 16.94 7.49 -17.65
N PHE A 21 17.97 6.65 -17.79
CA PHE A 21 18.22 5.52 -16.91
C PHE A 21 18.55 5.94 -15.47
N ILE A 22 19.47 6.90 -15.32
CA ILE A 22 19.91 7.39 -14.00
C ILE A 22 18.73 7.95 -13.17
N PRO A 23 17.90 8.89 -13.68
CA PRO A 23 16.79 9.42 -12.90
C PRO A 23 15.75 8.35 -12.55
N SER A 24 15.43 7.42 -13.46
CA SER A 24 14.51 6.31 -13.16
C SER A 24 15.04 5.41 -12.05
N LEU A 25 16.33 5.05 -12.08
CA LEU A 25 16.97 4.23 -11.06
C LEU A 25 16.98 4.94 -9.70
N VAL A 26 17.29 6.25 -9.68
CA VAL A 26 17.32 7.04 -8.45
C VAL A 26 15.94 7.13 -7.81
N ILE A 27 14.89 7.44 -8.58
CA ILE A 27 13.51 7.50 -8.08
C ILE A 27 13.09 6.14 -7.51
N PHE A 28 13.34 5.07 -8.26
CA PHE A 28 13.01 3.71 -7.85
C PHE A 28 13.73 3.27 -6.57
N ALA A 29 15.06 3.48 -6.51
CA ALA A 29 15.87 3.11 -5.36
C ALA A 29 15.48 3.93 -4.13
N PHE A 30 15.30 5.24 -4.29
CA PHE A 30 14.87 6.14 -3.23
C PHE A 30 13.53 5.71 -2.63
N ALA A 31 12.51 5.50 -3.47
CA ALA A 31 11.20 5.10 -3.00
C ALA A 31 11.22 3.71 -2.34
N SER A 32 12.04 2.78 -2.85
CA SER A 32 12.17 1.45 -2.27
C SER A 32 12.79 1.48 -0.87
N ILE A 33 13.86 2.26 -0.70
CA ILE A 33 14.50 2.46 0.60
C ILE A 33 13.55 3.16 1.57
N PHE A 34 12.87 4.21 1.12
CA PHE A 34 11.91 4.94 1.94
C PHE A 34 10.78 4.04 2.44
N ASN A 35 10.17 3.24 1.56
CA ASN A 35 9.10 2.33 1.95
C ASN A 35 9.57 1.26 2.94
N LEU A 36 10.79 0.72 2.77
CA LEU A 36 11.35 -0.26 3.69
C LEU A 36 11.60 0.35 5.08
N ILE A 37 12.19 1.54 5.15
CA ILE A 37 12.43 2.25 6.41
C ILE A 37 11.11 2.58 7.11
N LEU A 38 10.12 3.06 6.36
CA LEU A 38 8.79 3.37 6.89
C LEU A 38 8.12 2.12 7.44
N ALA A 39 8.11 1.02 6.68
CA ALA A 39 7.52 -0.25 7.09
C ALA A 39 8.17 -0.79 8.39
N MET A 40 9.50 -0.80 8.44
CA MET A 40 10.24 -1.19 9.66
C MET A 40 9.87 -0.29 10.84
N SER A 41 9.81 1.03 10.62
CA SER A 41 9.46 2.00 11.68
C SER A 41 8.05 1.79 12.21
N LEU A 42 7.08 1.46 11.35
CA LEU A 42 5.71 1.16 11.76
C LEU A 42 5.62 -0.12 12.59
N ILE A 43 6.27 -1.21 12.14
CA ILE A 43 6.31 -2.48 12.88
C ILE A 43 6.95 -2.29 14.26
N ILE A 44 8.05 -1.53 14.33
CA ILE A 44 8.73 -1.21 15.59
C ILE A 44 7.83 -0.36 16.49
N SER A 45 7.25 0.73 15.95
CA SER A 45 6.34 1.60 16.71
C SER A 45 5.16 0.81 17.29
N GLU A 46 4.58 -0.10 16.52
CA GLU A 46 3.47 -0.92 17.00
C GLU A 46 3.87 -1.95 18.05
N ASN A 47 5.03 -2.57 17.90
CA ASN A 47 5.57 -3.48 18.91
C ASN A 47 5.79 -2.77 20.27
N PHE A 48 6.04 -1.46 20.28
CA PHE A 48 6.21 -0.69 21.51
C PHE A 48 4.90 -0.10 22.08
N LYS A 49 3.91 0.20 21.23
CA LYS A 49 2.71 0.94 21.62
C LYS A 49 1.46 0.07 21.82
N HIS A 50 1.40 -1.11 21.22
CA HIS A 50 0.19 -1.93 21.23
C HIS A 50 0.49 -3.39 21.63
N ASP A 51 0.09 -3.76 22.85
CA ASP A 51 0.40 -5.08 23.43
C ASP A 51 -0.20 -6.25 22.62
N ASN A 52 -1.41 -6.08 22.08
CA ASN A 52 -2.03 -7.09 21.21
C ASN A 52 -1.20 -7.35 19.95
N PHE A 53 -0.67 -6.28 19.33
CA PHE A 53 0.21 -6.41 18.18
C PHE A 53 1.52 -7.10 18.56
N LYS A 54 2.12 -6.70 19.68
CA LYS A 54 3.35 -7.29 20.21
C LYS A 54 3.22 -8.80 20.47
N GLU A 55 2.12 -9.24 21.07
CA GLU A 55 1.86 -10.67 21.26
C GLU A 55 1.69 -11.43 19.94
N TRP A 56 0.97 -10.83 18.99
CA TRP A 56 0.82 -11.40 17.66
C TRP A 56 2.17 -11.49 16.93
N LEU A 57 3.02 -10.45 17.03
CA LEU A 57 4.33 -10.38 16.40
C LEU A 57 5.28 -11.44 16.96
N LYS A 58 5.27 -11.70 18.27
CA LYS A 58 6.06 -12.78 18.89
C LYS A 58 5.72 -14.16 18.31
N LYS A 59 4.46 -14.38 17.95
CA LYS A 59 3.97 -15.67 17.39
C LYS A 59 4.21 -15.78 15.89
N ASN A 60 4.26 -14.65 15.16
CA ASN A 60 4.28 -14.61 13.70
C ASN A 60 5.47 -13.79 13.14
N SER A 61 6.59 -13.73 13.87
CA SER A 61 7.73 -12.86 13.56
C SER A 61 8.29 -13.07 12.16
N ILE A 62 8.42 -14.33 11.72
CA ILE A 62 8.91 -14.67 10.38
C ILE A 62 7.99 -14.08 9.30
N VAL A 63 6.68 -14.25 9.44
CA VAL A 63 5.69 -13.72 8.49
C VAL A 63 5.77 -12.20 8.47
N ALA A 64 5.76 -11.55 9.63
CA ALA A 64 5.90 -10.11 9.73
C ALA A 64 7.18 -9.59 9.05
N SER A 65 8.32 -10.24 9.26
CA SER A 65 9.59 -9.85 8.61
C SER A 65 9.55 -9.99 7.09
N ILE A 66 8.95 -11.06 6.54
CA ILE A 66 8.81 -11.24 5.10
C ILE A 66 7.98 -10.11 4.49
N PHE A 67 6.82 -9.81 5.07
CA PHE A 67 5.96 -8.73 4.56
C PHE A 67 6.57 -7.34 4.77
N THR A 68 7.37 -7.15 5.83
CA THR A 68 8.14 -5.92 6.01
C THR A 68 9.18 -5.74 4.92
N LEU A 69 9.90 -6.82 4.54
CA LEU A 69 10.85 -6.78 3.44
C LEU A 69 10.14 -6.51 2.09
N PHE A 70 9.03 -7.18 1.83
CA PHE A 70 8.24 -6.97 0.62
C PHE A 70 7.63 -5.57 0.54
N SER A 71 7.46 -4.92 1.69
CA SER A 71 7.00 -3.53 1.74
C SER A 71 8.01 -2.54 1.16
N ALA A 72 9.26 -2.94 0.89
CA ALA A 72 10.16 -2.15 0.04
C ALA A 72 9.52 -1.78 -1.31
N THR A 73 8.63 -2.60 -1.85
CA THR A 73 7.94 -2.30 -3.11
C THR A 73 6.86 -1.22 -2.94
N ASN A 74 6.05 -1.36 -1.90
CA ASN A 74 5.03 -0.42 -1.44
C ASN A 74 4.69 -0.77 0.02
N VAL A 75 4.63 0.25 0.90
CA VAL A 75 4.28 0.08 2.31
C VAL A 75 2.90 -0.56 2.53
N GLU A 76 1.99 -0.44 1.57
CA GLU A 76 0.65 -1.05 1.59
C GLU A 76 0.67 -2.58 1.72
N VAL A 77 1.78 -3.22 1.34
CA VAL A 77 1.98 -4.67 1.53
C VAL A 77 1.83 -5.09 3.00
N LEU A 78 2.09 -4.20 3.97
CA LEU A 78 1.84 -4.48 5.38
C LEU A 78 0.37 -4.75 5.71
N ASN A 79 -0.59 -4.20 4.95
CA ASN A 79 -2.02 -4.45 5.18
C ASN A 79 -2.40 -5.92 4.98
N ILE A 80 -1.57 -6.70 4.27
CA ILE A 80 -1.76 -8.16 4.17
C ILE A 80 -1.69 -8.81 5.55
N LEU A 81 -0.86 -8.29 6.46
CA LEU A 81 -0.74 -8.83 7.81
C LEU A 81 -2.00 -8.66 8.64
N SER A 82 -2.87 -7.68 8.35
CA SER A 82 -4.16 -7.45 9.05
C SER A 82 -5.39 -7.87 8.24
N SER A 83 -5.20 -8.38 7.02
CA SER A 83 -6.27 -8.69 6.06
C SER A 83 -7.17 -9.88 6.43
N LYS A 84 -6.74 -10.72 7.37
CA LYS A 84 -7.37 -12.01 7.76
C LYS A 84 -7.55 -12.97 6.58
N ILE A 85 -6.68 -12.91 5.58
CA ILE A 85 -6.73 -13.79 4.40
C ILE A 85 -6.82 -15.26 4.83
N GLY A 86 -7.82 -15.97 4.29
CA GLY A 86 -8.06 -17.39 4.55
C GLY A 86 -8.38 -17.74 6.01
N GLY A 87 -8.69 -16.76 6.86
CA GLY A 87 -8.92 -16.98 8.29
C GLY A 87 -7.66 -17.38 9.08
N PHE A 88 -6.47 -17.28 8.47
CA PHE A 88 -5.22 -17.66 9.13
C PHE A 88 -4.84 -16.61 10.19
N LYS A 89 -4.48 -17.10 11.39
CA LYS A 89 -4.04 -16.24 12.51
C LYS A 89 -2.78 -15.44 12.17
N MET A 90 -1.94 -15.92 11.23
CA MET A 90 -0.75 -15.22 10.75
C MET A 90 -1.06 -14.00 9.87
N PHE A 91 -2.31 -13.80 9.44
CA PHE A 91 -2.76 -12.60 8.73
C PHE A 91 -3.79 -11.82 9.54
N SER A 92 -3.81 -12.01 10.86
CA SER A 92 -4.74 -11.36 11.79
C SER A 92 -4.02 -10.37 12.71
N ALA A 93 -3.02 -9.66 12.20
CA ALA A 93 -2.33 -8.61 12.94
C ALA A 93 -3.30 -7.49 13.30
N ASN A 94 -3.23 -7.04 14.55
CA ASN A 94 -4.06 -5.96 15.05
C ASN A 94 -3.25 -4.64 15.06
N PHE A 95 -3.23 -3.95 13.92
CA PHE A 95 -2.65 -2.62 13.82
C PHE A 95 -3.57 -1.57 14.46
N MET A 96 -2.99 -0.51 15.03
CA MET A 96 -3.76 0.67 15.41
C MET A 96 -4.30 1.39 14.17
N ASP A 97 -5.46 2.03 14.30
CA ASP A 97 -6.09 2.80 13.21
C ASP A 97 -5.18 3.90 12.65
N ASN A 98 -4.35 4.50 13.51
CA ASN A 98 -3.35 5.47 13.10
C ASN A 98 -2.28 4.85 12.17
N THR A 99 -1.83 3.63 12.45
CA THR A 99 -0.86 2.91 11.60
C THR A 99 -1.49 2.58 10.25
N ILE A 100 -2.73 2.09 10.25
CA ILE A 100 -3.49 1.81 9.01
C ILE A 100 -3.63 3.09 8.17
N SER A 101 -3.94 4.21 8.80
CA SER A 101 -4.04 5.52 8.15
C SER A 101 -2.71 5.98 7.55
N ILE A 102 -1.60 5.83 8.28
CA ILE A 102 -0.26 6.17 7.78
C ILE A 102 0.10 5.29 6.58
N ILE A 103 -0.18 3.99 6.62
CA ILE A 103 0.06 3.07 5.49
C ILE A 103 -0.71 3.55 4.26
N PHE A 104 -1.99 3.88 4.42
CA PHE A 104 -2.85 4.35 3.33
C PHE A 104 -2.36 5.65 2.70
N TRP A 105 -2.11 6.69 3.53
CA TRP A 105 -1.62 7.98 3.04
C TRP A 105 -0.23 7.89 2.42
N SER A 106 0.65 7.08 3.00
CA SER A 106 2.00 6.86 2.46
C SER A 106 1.95 6.12 1.13
N SER A 107 1.01 5.19 0.93
CA SER A 107 0.77 4.55 -0.37
C SER A 107 0.32 5.58 -1.43
N ILE A 108 -0.56 6.52 -1.07
CA ILE A 108 -0.96 7.61 -1.98
C ILE A 108 0.25 8.47 -2.37
N VAL A 109 1.06 8.89 -1.40
CA VAL A 109 2.26 9.71 -1.67
C VAL A 109 3.24 8.95 -2.55
N ASN A 110 3.52 7.68 -2.24
CA ASN A 110 4.39 6.82 -3.03
C ASN A 110 3.89 6.68 -4.47
N PHE A 111 2.58 6.54 -4.68
CA PHE A 111 1.98 6.51 -6.02
C PHE A 111 2.27 7.80 -6.82
N VAL A 112 2.07 8.96 -6.20
CA VAL A 112 2.27 10.25 -6.87
C VAL A 112 3.75 10.54 -7.13
N VAL A 113 4.65 10.18 -6.21
CA VAL A 113 6.08 10.53 -6.27
C VAL A 113 6.90 9.50 -7.05
N LYS A 114 6.52 8.23 -7.03
CA LYS A 114 7.24 7.15 -7.69
C LYS A 114 6.54 6.71 -8.98
N ASP A 115 5.29 6.26 -8.89
CA ASP A 115 4.63 5.60 -10.01
C ASP A 115 4.33 6.57 -11.17
N ILE A 116 3.85 7.80 -10.88
CA ILE A 116 3.57 8.80 -11.92
C ILE A 116 4.85 9.25 -12.67
N PRO A 117 5.95 9.68 -11.99
CA PRO A 117 7.16 10.08 -12.68
C PRO A 117 7.83 8.94 -13.44
N GLN A 118 7.82 7.73 -12.88
CA GLN A 118 8.39 6.55 -13.51
C GLN A 118 7.62 6.15 -14.78
N PHE A 119 6.29 6.23 -14.75
CA PHE A 119 5.46 6.07 -15.94
C PHE A 119 5.75 7.14 -17.01
N GLY A 120 5.90 8.41 -16.61
CA GLY A 120 6.26 9.50 -17.53
C GLY A 120 7.60 9.26 -18.24
N ILE A 121 8.62 8.79 -17.51
CA ILE A 121 9.94 8.43 -18.08
C ILE A 121 9.81 7.27 -19.07
N GLN A 122 9.01 6.25 -18.76
CA GLN A 122 8.78 5.11 -19.66
C GLN A 122 8.04 5.50 -20.94
N VAL A 123 7.00 6.34 -20.86
CA VAL A 123 6.30 6.88 -22.04
C VAL A 123 7.28 7.65 -22.93
N TYR A 124 8.09 8.54 -22.33
CA TYR A 124 9.07 9.32 -23.06
C TYR A 124 10.10 8.42 -23.76
N TYR A 125 10.61 7.38 -23.09
CA TYR A 125 11.54 6.42 -23.68
C TYR A 125 10.97 5.72 -24.93
N ILE A 126 9.73 5.21 -24.86
CA ILE A 126 9.11 4.51 -26.00
C ILE A 126 8.88 5.44 -27.19
N THR A 127 8.54 6.71 -26.94
CA THR A 127 8.35 7.68 -28.02
C THR A 127 9.65 8.10 -28.71
N HIS A 128 10.81 8.03 -28.02
CA HIS A 128 12.11 8.44 -28.55
C HIS A 128 12.95 7.30 -29.14
N VAL A 129 12.72 6.05 -28.74
CA VAL A 129 13.48 4.89 -29.24
C VAL A 129 12.77 4.28 -30.45
N ILE A 130 13.36 4.47 -31.64
CA ILE A 130 12.85 3.96 -32.93
C ILE A 130 12.90 2.42 -33.02
N SER A 131 13.57 1.73 -32.08
CA SER A 131 13.56 0.27 -31.96
C SER A 131 12.42 -0.22 -31.06
N TYR A 132 11.51 -1.00 -31.64
CA TYR A 132 10.38 -1.64 -30.97
C TYR A 132 10.87 -2.69 -29.97
N ASN A 133 11.15 -2.28 -28.74
CA ASN A 133 11.63 -3.18 -27.70
C ASN A 133 10.42 -3.68 -26.88
N VAL A 134 10.20 -5.00 -26.86
CA VAL A 134 9.01 -5.66 -26.28
C VAL A 134 8.86 -5.39 -24.77
N ILE A 135 9.98 -5.15 -24.10
CA ILE A 135 10.05 -4.95 -22.65
C ILE A 135 9.40 -3.61 -22.23
N PRO A 136 9.82 -2.44 -22.75
CA PRO A 136 9.13 -1.17 -22.49
C PRO A 136 7.62 -1.23 -22.72
N PHE A 137 7.19 -1.88 -23.80
CA PHE A 137 5.76 -2.02 -24.13
C PHE A 137 4.99 -2.83 -23.07
N LEU A 138 5.53 -4.00 -22.66
CA LEU A 138 4.94 -4.82 -21.60
C LEU A 138 4.91 -4.10 -20.26
N THR A 139 5.96 -3.34 -19.92
CA THR A 139 5.99 -2.51 -18.72
C THR A 139 4.87 -1.48 -18.76
N LEU A 140 4.68 -0.79 -19.89
CA LEU A 140 3.65 0.24 -20.03
C LEU A 140 2.22 -0.32 -19.94
N VAL A 141 1.97 -1.48 -20.56
CA VAL A 141 0.69 -2.20 -20.43
C VAL A 141 0.45 -2.64 -18.98
N THR A 142 1.47 -3.12 -18.29
CA THR A 142 1.33 -3.58 -16.90
C THR A 142 1.08 -2.41 -15.95
N SER A 143 1.85 -1.32 -16.08
CA SER A 143 1.71 -0.15 -15.21
C SER A 143 0.37 0.57 -15.45
N SER A 144 -0.10 0.66 -16.71
CA SER A 144 -1.44 1.19 -16.99
C SER A 144 -2.55 0.33 -16.38
N ALA A 145 -2.44 -1.01 -16.45
CA ALA A 145 -3.38 -1.91 -15.78
C ALA A 145 -3.35 -1.76 -14.25
N MET A 146 -2.16 -1.60 -13.64
CA MET A 146 -2.04 -1.38 -12.19
C MET A 146 -2.69 -0.09 -11.73
N ILE A 147 -2.53 0.99 -12.48
CA ILE A 147 -3.17 2.28 -12.19
C ILE A 147 -4.70 2.11 -12.16
N VAL A 148 -5.26 1.43 -13.16
CA VAL A 148 -6.70 1.16 -13.24
C VAL A 148 -7.17 0.32 -12.05
N LEU A 149 -6.45 -0.76 -11.73
CA LEU A 149 -6.79 -1.62 -10.59
C LEU A 149 -6.72 -0.89 -9.24
N ASN A 150 -5.71 -0.05 -9.04
CA ASN A 150 -5.57 0.75 -7.83
C ASN A 150 -6.70 1.78 -7.67
N ILE A 151 -7.10 2.43 -8.77
CA ILE A 151 -8.23 3.38 -8.77
C ILE A 151 -9.53 2.64 -8.40
N ILE A 152 -9.77 1.48 -9.01
CA ILE A 152 -10.96 0.66 -8.72
C ILE A 152 -10.96 0.21 -7.26
N GLY A 153 -9.83 -0.31 -6.75
CA GLY A 153 -9.71 -0.75 -5.35
C GLY A 153 -9.99 0.37 -4.35
N LYS A 154 -9.46 1.57 -4.60
CA LYS A 154 -9.71 2.74 -3.75
C LYS A 154 -11.15 3.22 -3.82
N LEU A 155 -11.75 3.25 -5.01
CA LEU A 155 -13.18 3.59 -5.17
C LEU A 155 -14.08 2.60 -4.44
N TYR A 156 -13.77 1.31 -4.52
CA TYR A 156 -14.56 0.27 -3.86
C TYR A 156 -14.51 0.41 -2.33
N ASN A 157 -13.33 0.68 -1.77
CA ASN A 157 -13.20 0.96 -0.34
C ASN A 157 -13.98 2.21 0.09
N ILE A 158 -13.96 3.29 -0.69
CA ILE A 158 -14.74 4.50 -0.39
C ILE A 158 -16.24 4.20 -0.39
N ILE A 159 -16.73 3.40 -1.34
CA ILE A 159 -18.15 3.03 -1.41
C ILE A 159 -18.57 2.22 -0.18
N ILE A 160 -17.74 1.24 0.23
CA ILE A 160 -18.01 0.45 1.44
C ILE A 160 -18.01 1.33 2.69
N GLU A 161 -17.05 2.25 2.81
CA GLU A 161 -16.97 3.19 3.93
C GLU A 161 -18.22 4.09 3.98
N CYS A 162 -18.67 4.60 2.83
CA CYS A 162 -19.89 5.39 2.70
C CYS A 162 -21.15 4.60 3.05
N GLN A 163 -21.26 3.33 2.64
CA GLN A 163 -22.40 2.47 3.00
C GLN A 163 -22.43 2.17 4.50
N LYS A 164 -21.28 1.88 5.10
CA LYS A 164 -21.16 1.66 6.55
C LYS A 164 -21.55 2.92 7.33
N ARG A 165 -21.22 4.10 6.82
CA ARG A 165 -21.61 5.39 7.40
C ARG A 165 -23.09 5.73 7.21
N SER A 166 -23.73 5.18 6.18
CA SER A 166 -25.18 5.31 5.94
C SER A 166 -26.03 4.40 6.81
N SER A 167 -25.54 3.21 7.18
CA SER A 167 -26.26 2.29 8.09
C SER A 167 -26.05 2.58 9.57
N GLY A 168 -25.11 3.45 9.95
CA GLY A 168 -24.87 3.83 11.35
C GLY A 168 -25.68 5.03 11.85
N ASN A 169 -26.61 5.55 11.03
CA ASN A 169 -27.44 6.72 11.37
C ASN A 169 -28.91 6.37 11.69
N ASP A 170 -29.28 5.09 11.69
CA ASP A 170 -30.67 4.64 11.91
C ASP A 170 -30.91 3.96 13.27
N ASP A 171 -29.91 3.89 14.17
CA ASP A 171 -30.00 3.12 15.43
C ASP A 171 -29.88 3.99 16.71
N ASP A 172 -30.26 5.27 16.69
CA ASP A 172 -30.29 6.10 17.91
C ASP A 172 -31.50 7.04 17.93
N TYR A 173 -32.71 6.46 17.97
CA TYR A 173 -33.90 7.09 18.55
C TYR A 173 -34.78 6.02 19.22
N ASP A 174 -35.30 6.39 20.39
CA ASP A 174 -36.21 5.66 21.30
C ASP A 174 -35.47 4.73 22.30
N ASP A 175 -35.48 4.93 23.61
CA ASP A 175 -36.60 5.34 24.48
C ASP A 175 -36.05 5.78 25.86
N ASP A 176 -35.96 7.09 26.10
CA ASP A 176 -35.84 7.68 27.44
C ASP A 176 -37.20 8.33 27.74
N ASP A 177 -38.13 7.56 28.32
CA ASP A 177 -39.23 8.07 29.15
C ASP A 177 -40.09 6.91 29.68
N ASP A 178 -39.83 6.45 30.91
CA ASP A 178 -40.91 6.28 31.89
C ASP A 178 -40.41 5.96 33.32
N LYS A 179 -40.65 6.96 34.19
CA LYS A 179 -41.07 6.85 35.61
C LYS A 179 -40.01 6.67 36.69
N GLU A 180 -39.47 7.82 37.09
CA GLU A 180 -39.33 8.18 38.50
C GLU A 180 -40.70 8.66 39.04
N ALA A 181 -41.38 7.85 39.87
CA ALA A 181 -42.34 8.28 40.90
C ALA A 181 -42.97 7.05 41.59
N ILE A 182 -42.56 6.77 42.82
CA ILE A 182 -43.38 6.89 44.05
C ILE A 182 -42.56 6.33 45.23
N GLU A 183 -42.38 7.20 46.22
CA GLU A 183 -41.89 6.94 47.57
C GLU A 183 -42.77 5.98 48.38
N ALA A 184 -42.15 5.44 49.45
CA ALA A 184 -42.69 4.79 50.66
C ALA A 184 -42.72 3.25 50.70
#